data_AF-A0A958BGA7-F1
#
_entry.id   AF-A0A958BGA7-F1
#
_cell.length_a   1.000
_cell.length_b   1.000
_cell.length_c   1.000
_cell.angle_alpha   90.00
_cell.angle_beta   90.00
_cell.angle_gamma   90.00
#
_symmetry.space_group_name_H-M   'P 1'
#
loop_
_entity.id
_entity.type
_entity.pdbx_description
1 polymer ?
#
loop_
_entity_poly.entity_id
_entity_poly.type
_entity_poly.pdbx_seq_one_letter_code
_entity_poly.pdbx_strand_id
1 'polypeptide(L)'
;MTLPPAMLLALCLVLLSAFVYHTAFGRSGRGLVLSLVAALAGMVLGEALARGLGQGPRVGELHLVHGLAGAWLCMALLARRVA
;
A
#
# COMPACT_ATOMS: atom_id res chain seq x y z
N MET A 1 20.91 9.76 -7.37
CA MET A 1 20.41 8.38 -7.57
C MET A 1 19.01 8.48 -8.15
N THR A 2 18.78 7.95 -9.34
CA THR A 2 17.44 7.89 -9.94
C THR A 2 16.66 6.73 -9.34
N LEU A 3 15.40 6.95 -8.98
CA LEU A 3 14.53 5.87 -8.51
C LEU A 3 14.22 4.91 -9.68
N PRO A 4 14.27 3.58 -9.47
CA PRO A 4 13.81 2.62 -10.47
C PRO A 4 12.36 2.92 -10.88
N PRO A 5 12.02 2.85 -12.18
CA PRO A 5 10.65 3.11 -12.66
C PRO A 5 9.58 2.28 -11.94
N ALA A 6 9.90 1.01 -11.61
CA ALA A 6 9.01 0.14 -10.86
C ALA A 6 8.71 0.66 -9.45
N MET A 7 9.70 1.26 -8.75
CA MET A 7 9.50 1.87 -7.43
C MET A 7 8.64 3.13 -7.52
N LEU A 8 8.85 3.95 -8.56
CA LEU A 8 8.02 5.13 -8.78
C LEU A 8 6.56 4.73 -9.04
N LEU A 9 6.34 3.73 -9.90
CA LEU A 9 5.01 3.18 -10.14
C LEU A 9 4.38 2.64 -8.85
N ALA A 10 5.12 1.86 -8.07
CA ALA A 10 4.70 1.35 -6.77
C ALA A 10 4.23 2.48 -5.85
N LEU A 11 5.03 3.54 -5.72
CA LEU A 11 4.72 4.69 -4.90
C LEU A 11 3.46 5.41 -5.39
N CYS A 12 3.34 5.65 -6.71
CA CYS A 12 2.14 6.25 -7.29
C CYS A 12 0.89 5.42 -7.00
N LEU A 13 0.96 4.10 -7.15
CA LEU A 13 -0.16 3.19 -6.90
C LEU A 13 -0.54 3.14 -5.42
N VAL A 14 0.43 3.17 -4.51
CA VAL A 14 0.15 3.19 -3.06
C VAL A 14 -0.49 4.51 -2.64
N LEU A 15 -0.02 5.63 -3.18
CA LEU A 15 -0.60 6.95 -2.92
C LEU A 15 -2.02 7.03 -3.47
N LEU A 16 -2.23 6.57 -4.71
CA LEU A 16 -3.56 6.49 -5.32
C LEU A 16 -4.49 5.60 -4.49
N SER A 17 -4.02 4.44 -4.04
CA SER A 17 -4.81 3.53 -3.19
C SER A 17 -5.21 4.17 -1.87
N ALA A 18 -4.29 4.88 -1.21
CA ALA A 18 -4.58 5.60 0.02
C ALA A 18 -5.59 6.73 -0.20
N PHE A 19 -5.49 7.46 -1.31
CA PHE A 19 -6.45 8.50 -1.68
C PHE A 19 -7.83 7.92 -2.00
N VAL A 20 -7.91 6.85 -2.79
CA VAL A 20 -9.17 6.15 -3.10
C VAL A 20 -9.82 5.63 -1.83
N TYR A 21 -9.03 5.00 -0.95
CA TYR A 21 -9.52 4.51 0.34
C TYR A 21 -10.02 5.67 1.23
N HIS A 22 -9.24 6.74 1.34
CA HIS A 22 -9.60 7.90 2.16
C HIS A 22 -10.84 8.63 1.64
N THR A 23 -10.99 8.78 0.33
CA THR A 23 -12.18 9.40 -0.26
C THR A 23 -13.44 8.55 -0.08
N ALA A 24 -13.30 7.22 -0.07
CA ALA A 24 -14.41 6.30 0.15
C ALA A 24 -14.82 6.17 1.63
N PHE A 25 -13.87 6.18 2.57
CA PHE A 25 -14.12 5.81 3.97
C PHE A 25 -13.66 6.85 5.01
N GLY A 26 -12.85 7.82 4.60
CA GLY A 26 -12.25 8.82 5.49
C GLY A 26 -13.19 9.98 5.81
N ARG A 27 -13.02 10.57 7.00
CA ARG A 27 -13.81 11.70 7.48
C ARG A 27 -13.01 12.94 7.88
N SER A 28 -11.68 12.85 7.91
CA SER A 28 -10.81 13.94 8.40
C SER A 28 -9.43 13.91 7.75
N GLY A 29 -8.78 15.08 7.65
CA GLY A 29 -7.41 15.18 7.11
C GLY A 29 -6.40 14.33 7.89
N ARG A 30 -6.58 14.19 9.22
CA ARG A 30 -5.77 13.26 10.03
C ARG A 30 -5.95 11.81 9.57
N GLY A 31 -7.16 11.42 9.17
CA GLY A 31 -7.44 10.11 8.59
C GLY A 31 -6.70 9.86 7.27
N LEU A 32 -6.43 10.89 6.46
CA LEU A 32 -5.65 10.75 5.23
C LEU A 32 -4.20 10.38 5.55
N VAL A 33 -3.58 11.09 6.48
CA VAL A 33 -2.19 10.80 6.91
C VAL A 33 -2.07 9.38 7.45
N LEU A 34 -3.02 8.96 8.29
CA LEU A 34 -3.03 7.59 8.81
C LEU A 34 -3.24 6.54 7.71
N SER A 35 -4.10 6.83 6.72
CA SER A 35 -4.32 5.95 5.56
C SER A 35 -3.06 5.81 4.71
N LEU A 36 -2.32 6.90 4.48
CA LEU A 36 -1.04 6.89 3.76
C LEU A 36 0.01 6.04 4.48
N VAL A 37 0.17 6.23 5.80
CA VAL A 37 1.11 5.45 6.60
C VAL A 37 0.73 3.96 6.59
N ALA A 38 -0.56 3.65 6.75
CA ALA A 38 -1.03 2.27 6.72
C ALA A 38 -0.86 1.62 5.33
N ALA A 39 -1.11 2.36 4.25
CA ALA A 39 -0.92 1.88 2.89
C ALA A 39 0.56 1.56 2.62
N LEU A 40 1.48 2.44 3.01
CA LEU A 40 2.92 2.23 2.86
C LEU A 40 3.39 1.02 3.69
N ALA A 41 3.00 0.95 4.96
CA ALA A 41 3.35 -0.18 5.81
C ALA A 41 2.81 -1.51 5.27
N GLY A 42 1.54 -1.53 4.86
CA GLY A 42 0.92 -2.72 4.28
C GLY A 42 1.56 -3.13 2.96
N MET A 43 1.97 -2.17 2.14
CA MET A 43 2.70 -2.45 0.91
C MET A 43 4.03 -3.13 1.17
N VAL A 44 4.82 -2.60 2.10
CA VAL A 44 6.12 -3.18 2.47
C VAL A 44 5.93 -4.58 3.04
N LEU A 45 4.94 -4.79 3.90
CA LEU A 45 4.65 -6.11 4.49
C LEU A 45 4.17 -7.13 3.44
N GLY A 46 3.26 -6.73 2.55
CA GLY A 46 2.76 -7.59 1.48
C GLY A 46 3.86 -7.99 0.49
N GLU A 47 4.70 -7.04 0.11
CA GLU A 47 5.89 -7.29 -0.72
C GLU A 47 6.87 -8.25 -0.03
N ALA A 48 7.17 -8.02 1.25
CA ALA A 48 8.08 -8.87 2.02
C ALA A 48 7.55 -10.31 2.15
N LEU A 49 6.25 -10.47 2.39
CA LEU A 49 5.59 -11.77 2.45
C LEU A 49 5.69 -12.50 1.10
N ALA A 50 5.39 -11.82 0.00
CA ALA A 50 5.47 -12.41 -1.34
C ALA A 50 6.90 -12.83 -1.71
N ARG A 51 7.90 -12.03 -1.34
CA ARG A 51 9.32 -12.39 -1.49
C ARG A 51 9.67 -13.64 -0.68
N GLY A 52 9.22 -13.73 0.56
CA GLY A 52 9.46 -14.90 1.42
C GLY A 52 8.82 -16.18 0.89
N LEU A 53 7.64 -16.07 0.26
CA LEU A 53 6.94 -17.20 -0.34
C LEU A 53 7.46 -17.56 -1.75
N GLY A 54 8.18 -16.64 -2.41
CA GLY A 54 8.68 -16.81 -3.77
C GLY A 54 7.59 -16.86 -4.85
N GLN A 55 6.35 -16.53 -4.53
CA GLN A 55 5.18 -16.70 -5.41
C GLN A 55 4.74 -15.39 -6.06
N GLY A 56 4.20 -15.49 -7.28
CA GLY A 56 3.33 -14.46 -7.87
C GLY A 56 3.91 -13.58 -8.98
N PRO A 57 3.04 -12.81 -9.66
CA PRO A 57 3.42 -11.92 -10.74
C PRO A 57 4.25 -10.74 -10.22
N ARG A 58 5.32 -10.41 -10.96
CA ARG A 58 6.23 -9.31 -10.65
C ARG A 58 6.23 -8.25 -11.75
N VAL A 59 6.46 -7.00 -11.36
CA VAL A 59 6.76 -5.89 -12.27
C VAL A 59 8.17 -5.42 -11.95
N GLY A 60 9.13 -5.80 -12.79
CA GLY A 60 10.54 -5.76 -12.43
C GLY A 60 10.80 -6.68 -11.22
N GLU A 61 11.37 -6.12 -10.16
CA GLU A 61 11.70 -6.83 -8.91
C GLU A 61 10.61 -6.74 -7.82
N LEU A 62 9.44 -6.17 -8.15
CA LEU A 62 8.37 -5.91 -7.18
C LEU A 62 7.16 -6.83 -7.38
N HIS A 63 6.66 -7.42 -6.30
CA HIS A 63 5.38 -8.12 -6.21
C HIS A 63 4.23 -7.13 -5.97
N LEU A 64 4.03 -6.22 -6.93
CA LEU A 64 3.07 -5.10 -6.80
C LEU A 64 1.67 -5.52 -6.33
N VAL A 65 1.16 -6.64 -6.82
CA VAL A 65 -0.18 -7.13 -6.44
C VAL A 65 -0.24 -7.46 -4.95
N HIS A 66 0.78 -8.13 -4.41
CA HIS A 66 0.84 -8.50 -3.00
C HIS A 66 1.07 -7.28 -2.12
N GLY A 67 1.93 -6.35 -2.57
CA GLY A 67 2.10 -5.06 -1.90
C GLY A 67 0.77 -4.30 -1.81
N LEU A 68 0.05 -4.15 -2.93
CA LEU A 68 -1.23 -3.44 -2.91
C LEU A 68 -2.29 -4.16 -2.07
N ALA A 69 -2.36 -5.49 -2.12
CA ALA A 69 -3.25 -6.25 -1.23
C ALA A 69 -2.92 -6.01 0.25
N GLY A 70 -1.64 -6.01 0.61
CA GLY A 70 -1.19 -5.67 1.97
C GLY A 70 -1.54 -4.24 2.36
N ALA A 71 -1.38 -3.27 1.46
CA ALA A 71 -1.75 -1.87 1.68
C ALA A 71 -3.23 -1.73 2.03
N TRP A 72 -4.11 -2.33 1.23
CA TRP A 72 -5.55 -2.33 1.47
C TRP A 72 -5.94 -3.03 2.77
N LEU A 73 -5.31 -4.17 3.08
CA LEU A 73 -5.52 -4.89 4.33
C LEU A 73 -5.16 -4.02 5.54
N CYS A 74 -3.99 -3.39 5.54
CA CYS A 74 -3.56 -2.52 6.63
C CYS A 74 -4.46 -1.29 6.80
N MET A 75 -4.89 -0.65 5.71
CA MET A 75 -5.84 0.47 5.78
C MET A 75 -7.20 0.03 6.35
N ALA A 76 -7.71 -1.14 5.94
CA ALA A 76 -8.94 -1.70 6.49
C ALA A 76 -8.83 -2.03 7.98
N LEU A 77 -7.72 -2.63 8.40
CA LEU A 77 -7.44 -2.92 9.81
C LEU A 77 -7.33 -1.64 10.65
N LEU A 78 -6.65 -0.62 10.13
CA LEU A 78 -6.54 0.68 10.78
C LEU A 78 -7.92 1.33 10.94
N ALA A 79 -8.75 1.33 9.89
CA ALA A 79 -10.08 1.93 9.95
C ALA A 79 -10.96 1.29 11.04
N ARG A 80 -10.85 -0.03 11.24
CA ARG A 80 -11.54 -0.74 12.33
C ARG A 80 -11.08 -0.35 13.74
N ARG A 81 -9.89 0.22 13.89
CA ARG A 81 -9.34 0.66 15.18
C ARG A 81 -9.65 2.13 15.50
N VAL A 82 -9.99 2.91 14.47
CA VAL A 82 -10.18 4.36 14.57
C VAL A 82 -11.67 4.75 14.45
N ALA A 83 -12.53 3.84 13.98
CA ALA A 83 -13.99 3.96 14.01
C ALA A 83 -14.54 3.68 15.40
#